data_AF-A0A397G8G3-F1
#
_entry.id   AF-A0A397G8G3-F1
#
_cell.length_a   1.000
_cell.length_b   1.000
_cell.length_c   1.000
_cell.angle_alpha   90.00
_cell.angle_beta   90.00
_cell.angle_gamma   90.00
#
_symmetry.space_group_name_H-M   'P 1'
#
loop_
_entity.id
_entity.type
_entity.pdbx_description
1 polymer ?
#
loop_
_entity_poly.entity_id
_entity_poly.type
_entity_poly.pdbx_seq_one_letter_code
_entity_poly.pdbx_strand_id
1 'polypeptide(L)'
;MWGVEKFLVILGKINKAFVNGEFEIARQEYTKGIEVSPEDPRLWSNRAQTFIKLLYPELAIVDATNALSLIEPKIISGIYDNADLVLFCKSGWRKAEALAKSDEHGSAAKNWRDYLKLLIGEQWQVLIGMLGNVNRIATLKNIAILCF
;
A
#
# COMPACT_ATOMS: atom_id res chain seq x y z
N MET A 1 -5.27 29.64 5.90
CA MET A 1 -4.89 28.46 6.71
C MET A 1 -6.08 27.50 6.91
N TRP A 2 -6.95 27.31 5.89
CA TRP A 2 -8.23 26.59 6.04
C TRP A 2 -8.16 25.10 5.60
N GLY A 3 -7.18 24.73 4.76
CA GLY A 3 -7.03 23.37 4.23
C GLY A 3 -6.43 22.37 5.22
N VAL A 4 -5.47 22.80 6.05
CA VAL A 4 -4.74 21.92 6.97
C VAL A 4 -5.63 21.43 8.11
N GLU A 5 -6.41 22.31 8.74
CA GLU A 5 -7.37 21.92 9.79
C GLU A 5 -8.43 20.95 9.28
N LYS A 6 -8.97 21.23 8.08
CA LYS A 6 -9.94 20.35 7.43
C LYS A 6 -9.36 18.96 7.16
N PHE A 7 -8.12 18.88 6.71
CA PHE A 7 -7.42 17.61 6.47
C PHE A 7 -7.20 16.82 7.76
N LEU A 8 -6.78 17.47 8.85
CA LEU A 8 -6.61 16.82 10.15
C LEU A 8 -7.93 16.25 10.69
N VAL A 9 -9.04 16.97 10.52
CA VAL A 9 -10.37 16.48 10.88
C VAL A 9 -10.75 15.23 10.08
N ILE A 10 -10.45 15.21 8.77
CA ILE A 10 -10.68 14.05 7.90
C ILE A 10 -9.88 12.84 8.41
N LEU A 11 -8.59 13.01 8.71
CA LEU A 11 -7.74 11.94 9.25
C LEU A 11 -8.26 11.40 10.58
N GLY A 12 -8.73 12.29 11.47
CA GLY A 12 -9.34 11.89 12.74
C GLY A 12 -10.57 11.00 12.55
N LYS A 13 -11.45 11.36 11.59
CA LYS A 13 -12.63 10.57 11.25
C LYS A 13 -12.28 9.23 10.63
N ILE A 14 -11.31 9.21 9.70
CA ILE A 14 -10.79 7.98 9.09
C ILE A 14 -10.32 7.00 10.16
N ASN A 15 -9.46 7.46 11.08
CA ASN A 15 -8.91 6.60 12.11
C ASN A 15 -10.01 6.04 13.02
N LYS A 16 -10.96 6.88 13.44
CA LYS A 16 -12.09 6.45 14.25
C LYS A 16 -12.96 5.41 13.52
N ALA A 17 -13.35 5.69 12.28
CA ALA A 17 -14.17 4.80 11.47
C ALA A 17 -13.47 3.45 11.24
N PHE A 18 -12.16 3.47 10.96
CA PHE A 18 -11.38 2.24 10.75
C PHE A 18 -11.27 1.39 12.01
N VAL A 19 -11.03 2.01 13.19
CA VAL A 19 -10.99 1.31 14.48
C VAL A 19 -12.35 0.71 14.85
N ASN A 20 -13.44 1.41 14.54
CA ASN A 20 -14.80 0.95 14.79
C ASN A 20 -15.29 -0.12 13.78
N GLY A 21 -14.51 -0.43 12.73
CA GLY A 21 -14.94 -1.33 11.65
C GLY A 21 -15.98 -0.70 10.70
N GLU A 22 -16.20 0.61 10.78
CA GLU A 22 -17.10 1.39 9.92
C GLU A 22 -16.42 1.66 8.56
N PHE A 23 -16.09 0.61 7.83
CA PHE A 23 -15.28 0.70 6.61
C PHE A 23 -15.93 1.55 5.51
N GLU A 24 -17.26 1.59 5.43
CA GLU A 24 -17.96 2.39 4.43
C GLU A 24 -17.83 3.90 4.69
N ILE A 25 -17.85 4.30 5.97
CA ILE A 25 -17.56 5.69 6.38
C ILE A 25 -16.09 6.01 6.12
N ALA A 26 -15.18 5.09 6.47
CA ALA A 26 -13.76 5.26 6.21
C ALA A 26 -13.47 5.48 4.72
N ARG A 27 -14.12 4.72 3.82
CA ARG A 27 -13.99 4.87 2.36
C ARG A 27 -14.37 6.28 1.89
N GLN A 28 -15.48 6.81 2.39
CA GLN A 28 -15.95 8.15 2.04
C GLN A 28 -14.99 9.23 2.53
N GLU A 29 -14.53 9.13 3.77
CA GLU A 29 -13.58 10.10 4.32
C GLU A 29 -12.20 10.01 3.66
N TYR A 30 -11.71 8.81 3.31
CA TYR A 30 -10.51 8.66 2.49
C TYR A 30 -10.65 9.33 1.13
N THR A 31 -11.82 9.25 0.51
CA THR A 31 -12.08 9.91 -0.79
C THR A 31 -11.97 11.43 -0.66
N LYS A 32 -12.54 12.02 0.39
CA LYS A 32 -12.36 13.44 0.70
C LYS A 32 -10.91 13.80 1.01
N GLY A 33 -10.18 12.92 1.68
CA GLY A 33 -8.75 13.10 1.94
C GLY A 33 -7.93 13.14 0.66
N ILE A 34 -8.22 12.23 -0.28
CA ILE A 34 -7.56 12.15 -1.59
C ILE A 34 -7.88 13.39 -2.44
N GLU A 35 -9.08 13.94 -2.36
CA GLU A 35 -9.42 15.22 -3.03
C GLU A 35 -8.57 16.39 -2.52
N VAL A 36 -8.14 16.34 -1.25
CA VAL A 36 -7.31 17.39 -0.64
C VAL A 36 -5.83 17.18 -0.91
N SER A 37 -5.35 15.94 -0.85
CA SER A 37 -3.94 15.57 -1.05
C SER A 37 -3.83 14.32 -1.93
N PRO A 38 -4.07 14.43 -3.25
CA PRO A 38 -4.02 13.29 -4.16
C PRO A 38 -2.61 12.70 -4.30
N GLU A 39 -1.57 13.47 -3.99
CA GLU A 39 -0.17 13.09 -4.02
C GLU A 39 0.26 12.23 -2.82
N ASP A 40 -0.57 12.09 -1.77
CA ASP A 40 -0.21 11.29 -0.60
C ASP A 40 -0.51 9.79 -0.84
N PRO A 41 0.50 8.95 -1.06
CA PRO A 41 0.28 7.53 -1.35
C PRO A 41 -0.31 6.75 -0.17
N ARG A 42 -0.23 7.27 1.06
CA ARG A 42 -0.78 6.61 2.25
C ARG A 42 -2.30 6.55 2.18
N LEU A 43 -2.94 7.59 1.65
CA LEU A 43 -4.39 7.66 1.53
C LEU A 43 -4.91 6.61 0.55
N TRP A 44 -4.28 6.50 -0.62
CA TRP A 44 -4.58 5.47 -1.63
C TRP A 44 -4.36 4.07 -1.08
N SER A 45 -3.19 3.82 -0.48
CA SER A 45 -2.86 2.50 0.05
C SER A 45 -3.84 2.09 1.16
N ASN A 46 -4.19 3.00 2.07
CA ASN A 46 -5.11 2.69 3.15
C ASN A 46 -6.56 2.57 2.69
N ARG A 47 -6.99 3.33 1.68
CA ARG A 47 -8.31 3.14 1.05
C ARG A 47 -8.39 1.81 0.32
N ALA A 48 -7.31 1.35 -0.31
CA ALA A 48 -7.22 -0.02 -0.85
C ALA A 48 -7.48 -1.08 0.23
N GLN A 49 -6.90 -0.91 1.43
CA GLN A 49 -7.19 -1.81 2.56
C GLN A 49 -8.67 -1.80 2.94
N THR A 50 -9.29 -0.63 2.98
CA THR A 50 -10.72 -0.48 3.26
C THR A 50 -11.55 -1.19 2.20
N PHE A 51 -11.21 -1.06 0.91
CA PHE A 51 -11.89 -1.78 -0.17
C PHE A 51 -11.74 -3.31 -0.07
N ILE A 52 -10.58 -3.81 0.32
CA ILE A 52 -10.36 -5.24 0.60
C ILE A 52 -11.29 -5.72 1.74
N LYS A 53 -11.49 -4.92 2.78
CA LYS A 53 -12.39 -5.26 3.90
C LYS A 53 -13.86 -5.19 3.50
N LEU A 54 -14.20 -4.33 2.55
CA LEU A 54 -15.54 -4.19 1.98
C LEU A 54 -15.84 -5.19 0.85
N LEU A 55 -14.91 -6.08 0.50
CA LEU A 55 -15.03 -7.05 -0.59
C LEU A 55 -15.22 -6.39 -1.97
N TYR A 56 -14.56 -5.25 -2.19
CA TYR A 56 -14.44 -4.61 -3.50
C TYR A 56 -13.00 -4.75 -4.05
N PRO A 57 -12.58 -5.97 -4.47
CA PRO A 57 -11.20 -6.24 -4.86
C PRO A 57 -10.74 -5.40 -6.06
N GLU A 58 -11.60 -5.19 -7.06
CA GLU A 58 -11.24 -4.40 -8.25
C GLU A 58 -10.83 -2.97 -7.91
N LEU A 59 -11.59 -2.32 -7.02
CA LEU A 59 -11.28 -0.96 -6.56
C LEU A 59 -10.02 -0.93 -5.69
N ALA A 60 -9.78 -1.98 -4.90
CA ALA A 60 -8.55 -2.10 -4.13
C ALA A 60 -7.31 -2.25 -5.00
N ILE A 61 -7.39 -2.97 -6.13
CA ILE A 61 -6.30 -3.12 -7.09
C ILE A 61 -5.91 -1.77 -7.67
N VAL A 62 -6.91 -0.98 -8.09
CA VAL A 62 -6.70 0.37 -8.63
C VAL A 62 -6.01 1.26 -7.61
N ASP A 63 -6.54 1.35 -6.39
CA ASP A 63 -5.98 2.21 -5.34
C ASP A 63 -4.58 1.78 -4.91
N ALA A 64 -4.33 0.47 -4.77
CA ALA A 64 -3.01 -0.04 -4.46
C ALA A 64 -2.01 0.23 -5.59
N THR A 65 -2.45 0.17 -6.84
CA THR A 65 -1.62 0.51 -8.00
C THR A 65 -1.27 2.01 -8.01
N ASN A 66 -2.24 2.88 -7.76
CA ASN A 66 -1.99 4.32 -7.66
C ASN A 66 -0.98 4.65 -6.54
N ALA A 67 -1.13 4.02 -5.37
CA ALA A 67 -0.18 4.19 -4.27
C ALA A 67 1.25 3.78 -4.67
N LEU A 68 1.40 2.64 -5.35
CA LEU A 68 2.70 2.18 -5.85
C LEU A 68 3.29 3.16 -6.87
N SER A 69 2.51 3.62 -7.84
CA SER A 69 2.98 4.56 -8.88
C SER A 69 3.47 5.89 -8.30
N LEU A 70 2.91 6.33 -7.16
CA LEU A 70 3.35 7.54 -6.46
C LEU A 70 4.66 7.31 -5.66
N ILE A 71 4.87 6.12 -5.09
CA ILE A 71 6.03 5.82 -4.25
C ILE A 71 7.23 5.32 -5.07
N GLU A 72 6.98 4.55 -6.13
CA GLU A 72 8.02 3.86 -6.91
C GLU A 72 9.13 4.78 -7.43
N PRO A 73 8.86 5.99 -7.97
CA PRO A 73 9.93 6.91 -8.38
C PRO A 73 10.85 7.32 -7.22
N LYS A 74 10.30 7.45 -6.01
CA LYS A 74 11.05 7.79 -4.79
C LYS A 74 11.96 6.63 -4.35
N ILE A 75 11.49 5.39 -4.53
CA ILE A 75 12.27 4.19 -4.27
C ILE A 75 13.40 4.05 -5.29
N ILE A 76 13.10 4.18 -6.59
CA ILE A 76 14.08 4.03 -7.68
C ILE A 76 15.17 5.08 -7.60
N SER A 77 14.81 6.33 -7.30
CA SER A 77 15.78 7.43 -7.13
C SER A 77 16.67 7.29 -5.89
N GLY A 78 16.35 6.38 -4.97
CA GLY A 78 17.08 6.18 -3.72
C GLY A 78 16.80 7.25 -2.65
N ILE A 79 15.89 8.20 -2.90
CA ILE A 79 15.54 9.29 -1.98
C ILE A 79 14.32 8.89 -1.14
N TYR A 80 14.44 7.78 -0.41
CA TYR A 80 13.35 7.22 0.39
C TYR A 80 13.75 7.00 1.85
N ASP A 81 12.76 6.97 2.73
CA ASP A 81 12.92 6.57 4.12
C ASP A 81 12.33 5.17 4.39
N ASN A 82 12.49 4.69 5.64
CA ASN A 82 11.94 3.38 6.01
C ASN A 82 10.41 3.34 5.91
N ALA A 83 9.71 4.47 6.09
CA ALA A 83 8.26 4.52 6.01
C ALA A 83 7.78 4.39 4.56
N ASP A 84 8.47 5.02 3.61
CA ASP A 84 8.20 4.88 2.17
C ASP A 84 8.35 3.42 1.73
N LEU A 85 9.43 2.75 2.17
CA LEU A 85 9.66 1.34 1.83
C LEU A 85 8.62 0.41 2.45
N VAL A 86 8.24 0.65 3.71
CA VAL A 86 7.14 -0.08 4.37
C VAL A 86 5.83 0.16 3.62
N LEU A 87 5.55 1.39 3.20
CA LEU A 87 4.33 1.72 2.48
C LEU A 87 4.31 1.08 1.09
N PHE A 88 5.44 1.04 0.41
CA PHE A 88 5.63 0.35 -0.86
C PHE A 88 5.30 -1.14 -0.72
N CYS A 89 5.89 -1.82 0.27
CA CYS A 89 5.61 -3.23 0.55
C CYS A 89 4.13 -3.48 0.92
N LYS A 90 3.55 -2.62 1.78
CA LYS A 90 2.12 -2.72 2.16
C LYS A 90 1.20 -2.56 0.97
N SER A 91 1.49 -1.62 0.07
CA SER A 91 0.70 -1.38 -1.13
C SER A 91 0.78 -2.57 -2.10
N GLY A 92 1.98 -3.13 -2.28
CA GLY A 92 2.17 -4.36 -3.06
C GLY A 92 1.40 -5.55 -2.46
N TRP A 93 1.44 -5.72 -1.15
CA TRP A 93 0.68 -6.76 -0.46
C TRP A 93 -0.84 -6.59 -0.63
N ARG A 94 -1.35 -5.38 -0.46
CA ARG A 94 -2.78 -5.07 -0.64
C ARG A 94 -3.24 -5.37 -2.07
N LYS A 95 -2.43 -5.01 -3.07
CA LYS A 95 -2.70 -5.37 -4.47
C LYS A 95 -2.77 -6.90 -4.66
N ALA A 96 -1.82 -7.63 -4.08
CA ALA A 96 -1.79 -9.10 -4.13
C ALA A 96 -3.05 -9.72 -3.49
N GLU A 97 -3.42 -9.25 -2.30
CA GLU A 97 -4.60 -9.72 -1.57
C GLU A 97 -5.89 -9.42 -2.35
N ALA A 98 -5.99 -8.24 -2.96
CA ALA A 98 -7.12 -7.87 -3.78
C ALA A 98 -7.23 -8.74 -5.03
N LEU A 99 -6.12 -9.00 -5.74
CA LEU A 99 -6.09 -9.89 -6.90
C LEU A 99 -6.45 -11.35 -6.56
N ALA A 100 -6.08 -11.81 -5.37
CA ALA A 100 -6.49 -13.13 -4.89
C ALA A 100 -8.00 -13.24 -4.65
N LYS A 101 -8.65 -12.11 -4.36
CA LYS A 101 -10.09 -12.02 -4.10
C LYS A 101 -10.91 -11.68 -5.35
N SER A 102 -10.30 -11.14 -6.40
CA SER A 102 -10.96 -10.94 -7.71
C SER A 102 -11.02 -12.26 -8.48
N ASP A 103 -12.20 -12.58 -9.04
CA ASP A 103 -12.47 -13.85 -9.75
C ASP A 103 -11.59 -14.07 -11.00
N GLU A 104 -10.97 -13.02 -11.56
CA GLU A 104 -10.08 -13.13 -12.73
C GLU A 104 -8.76 -13.88 -12.45
N HIS A 105 -8.31 -13.97 -11.19
CA HIS A 105 -7.00 -14.50 -10.84
C HIS A 105 -6.99 -15.59 -9.75
N GLY A 106 -8.15 -16.16 -9.41
CA GLY A 106 -8.27 -17.25 -8.43
C GLY A 106 -7.35 -18.45 -8.72
N SER A 107 -6.96 -18.67 -9.98
CA SER A 107 -5.98 -19.71 -10.37
C SER A 107 -4.51 -19.29 -10.20
N ALA A 108 -4.16 -18.02 -10.39
CA ALA A 108 -2.79 -17.51 -10.23
C ALA A 108 -2.45 -17.20 -8.77
N ALA A 109 -3.42 -16.72 -7.99
CA ALA A 109 -3.29 -16.49 -6.55
C ALA A 109 -3.10 -17.78 -5.74
N LYS A 110 -3.49 -18.94 -6.29
CA LYS A 110 -3.29 -20.26 -5.67
C LYS A 110 -1.80 -20.58 -5.48
N ASN A 111 -0.94 -20.05 -6.34
CA ASN A 111 0.52 -20.09 -6.20
C ASN A 111 1.05 -18.71 -5.82
N TRP A 112 0.65 -18.20 -4.66
CA TRP A 112 1.08 -16.91 -4.09
C TRP A 112 2.61 -16.69 -4.09
N ARG A 113 3.41 -17.77 -4.10
CA ARG A 113 4.88 -17.75 -4.28
C ARG A 113 5.32 -17.30 -5.66
N ASP A 114 4.60 -17.67 -6.71
CA ASP A 114 4.92 -17.29 -8.09
C ASP A 114 4.42 -15.87 -8.41
N TYR A 115 3.33 -15.44 -7.78
CA TYR A 115 2.87 -14.05 -7.81
C TYR A 115 3.85 -13.10 -7.09
N LEU A 116 4.36 -13.50 -5.91
CA LEU A 116 5.46 -12.80 -5.25
C LEU A 116 6.73 -12.82 -6.11
N LYS A 117 7.09 -13.94 -6.76
CA LYS A 117 8.24 -13.96 -7.69
C LYS A 117 8.05 -13.06 -8.91
N LEU A 118 6.83 -12.79 -9.37
CA LEU A 118 6.60 -11.85 -10.47
C LEU A 118 6.79 -10.39 -10.02
N LEU A 119 6.24 -10.02 -8.85
CA LEU A 119 6.37 -8.69 -8.27
C LEU A 119 7.79 -8.41 -7.74
N ILE A 120 8.37 -9.40 -7.07
CA ILE A 120 9.70 -9.33 -6.47
C ILE A 120 10.75 -9.62 -7.55
N GLY A 121 10.52 -10.47 -8.56
CA GLY A 121 11.54 -10.89 -9.52
C GLY A 121 12.22 -9.76 -10.31
N GLU A 122 11.48 -8.73 -10.71
CA GLU A 122 12.09 -7.58 -11.40
C GLU A 122 12.66 -6.52 -10.45
N GLN A 123 12.05 -6.33 -9.27
CA GLN A 123 12.51 -5.33 -8.29
C GLN A 123 13.54 -5.87 -7.28
N TRP A 124 13.68 -7.18 -7.13
CA TRP A 124 14.60 -7.85 -6.20
C TRP A 124 16.03 -7.86 -6.67
N GLN A 125 16.24 -7.99 -7.99
CA GLN A 125 17.57 -7.81 -8.57
C GLN A 125 18.04 -6.35 -8.39
N VAL A 126 17.12 -5.38 -8.54
CA VAL A 126 17.38 -3.96 -8.28
C VAL A 126 17.61 -3.71 -6.78
N LEU A 127 16.80 -4.29 -5.89
CA LEU A 127 16.95 -4.22 -4.44
C LEU A 127 18.25 -4.88 -3.97
N ILE A 128 18.64 -6.05 -4.49
CA ILE A 128 19.93 -6.70 -4.19
C ILE A 128 21.10 -5.83 -4.67
N GLY A 129 20.99 -5.24 -5.87
CA GLY A 129 21.98 -4.28 -6.38
C GLY A 129 22.10 -3.02 -5.51
N MET A 130 20.98 -2.52 -4.98
CA MET A 130 20.94 -1.39 -4.01
C MET A 130 21.39 -1.81 -2.59
N LEU A 131 21.24 -3.09 -2.22
CA LEU A 131 21.59 -3.69 -0.93
C LEU A 131 23.04 -4.19 -0.85
N GLY A 132 23.89 -3.87 -1.83
CA GLY A 132 25.34 -4.15 -1.82
C GLY A 132 26.12 -3.54 -0.64
N ASN A 133 25.46 -2.84 0.27
CA ASN A 133 26.00 -2.46 1.58
C ASN A 133 25.38 -3.35 2.67
N VAL A 134 26.10 -4.43 3.00
CA VAL A 134 25.69 -5.67 3.68
C VAL A 134 25.07 -5.49 5.08
N ASN A 135 25.02 -4.27 5.63
CA ASN A 135 24.50 -4.00 6.97
C ASN A 135 22.98 -3.68 7.05
N ARG A 136 22.28 -3.45 5.94
CA ARG A 136 20.81 -3.17 5.93
C ARG A 136 19.91 -4.39 5.75
N ILE A 137 20.48 -5.55 5.43
CA ILE A 137 19.74 -6.81 5.20
C ILE A 137 19.06 -7.32 6.50
N ALA A 138 19.67 -7.09 7.65
CA ALA A 138 19.10 -7.47 8.95
C ALA A 138 17.83 -6.67 9.28
N THR A 139 17.77 -5.39 8.88
CA THR A 139 16.61 -4.52 9.12
C THR A 139 15.41 -4.94 8.28
N LEU A 140 15.63 -5.40 7.05
CA LEU A 140 14.56 -5.84 6.15
C LEU A 140 13.99 -7.21 6.48
N LYS A 141 14.79 -8.14 7.02
CA LYS A 141 14.25 -9.39 7.59
C LYS A 141 13.29 -9.10 8.74
N ASN A 142 13.59 -8.09 9.57
CA ASN A 142 12.69 -7.68 10.65
C ASN A 142 11.45 -6.93 10.14
N ILE A 143 11.55 -6.15 9.05
CA ILE A 143 10.38 -5.51 8.40
C ILE A 143 9.48 -6.55 7.72
N ALA A 144 10.06 -7.58 7.10
CA ALA A 144 9.31 -8.69 6.54
C ALA A 144 8.55 -9.47 7.62
N ILE A 145 9.14 -9.67 8.81
CA ILE A 145 8.48 -10.27 9.98
C ILE A 145 7.36 -9.36 10.53
N LEU A 146 7.49 -8.04 10.46
CA LEU A 146 6.44 -7.08 10.85
C LEU A 146 5.30 -6.96 9.84
N CYS A 147 5.47 -7.54 8.64
CA CYS A 147 4.42 -7.67 7.63
C CYS A 147 3.67 -9.02 7.70
N PHE A 148 4.07 -9.92 8.61
CA PHE A 148 3.34 -11.16 8.94
C PHE A 148 2.52 -10.99 10.22
#